data_AF-A0A359H8U7-F1
#
_entry.id   AF-A0A359H8U7-F1
#
_cell.length_a   1.000
_cell.length_b   1.000
_cell.length_c   1.000
_cell.angle_alpha   90.00
_cell.angle_beta   90.00
_cell.angle_gamma   90.00
#
_symmetry.space_group_name_H-M   'P 1'
#
loop_
_entity.id
_entity.type
_entity.pdbx_description
1 polymer ?
#
loop_
_entity_poly.entity_id
_entity_poly.type
_entity_poly.pdbx_seq_one_letter_code
_entity_poly.pdbx_strand_id
1 'polypeptide(L)'
;MILRPVIYRRSILPYERKRALNILTKFGHSSLAYLTLLPDKFYFFSNSGRSYAAYTLVGNVAIVLGDPIGPKDDISKLVNEFKETCLKNDWHSVFYQVLPEYLTIYHDLGFKSIKIGEEAIIDLEKFSMEGGQRKGIRQSVNRLSRKGFKTKITEPPLDDLTLKQLKEVSDEWLHLQHGSEKRFSLGWFDAQYLKNCTVIAVSEA
;
A
#
# COMPACT_ATOMS: atom_id res chain seq x y z
N MET A 1 -38.13 -12.28 9.31
CA MET A 1 -36.82 -11.61 9.15
C MET A 1 -35.85 -12.28 10.11
N ILE A 2 -34.98 -13.16 9.62
CA ILE A 2 -33.96 -13.81 10.46
C ILE A 2 -32.78 -12.85 10.50
N LEU A 3 -32.57 -12.20 11.65
CA LEU A 3 -31.37 -11.40 11.90
C LEU A 3 -30.18 -12.37 11.96
N ARG A 4 -29.28 -12.29 10.99
CA ARG A 4 -27.98 -12.98 11.06
C ARG A 4 -27.02 -12.07 11.81
N PRO A 5 -26.51 -12.46 12.98
CA PRO A 5 -25.52 -11.65 13.68
C PRO A 5 -24.27 -11.55 12.82
N VAL A 6 -23.82 -10.32 12.57
CA VAL A 6 -22.53 -10.06 11.92
C VAL A 6 -21.45 -10.52 12.90
N ILE A 7 -20.76 -11.62 12.58
CA ILE A 7 -19.65 -12.12 13.38
C ILE A 7 -18.41 -11.39 12.90
N TYR A 8 -18.19 -10.19 13.44
CA TYR A 8 -17.06 -9.37 13.06
C TYR A 8 -16.40 -8.65 14.23
N ARG A 9 -15.07 -8.79 14.31
CA ARG A 9 -14.24 -8.08 15.28
C ARG A 9 -13.65 -6.83 14.61
N ARG A 10 -14.08 -5.65 15.09
CA ARG A 10 -13.61 -4.34 14.60
C ARG A 10 -12.24 -3.91 15.12
N SER A 11 -11.42 -4.82 15.66
CA SER A 11 -10.13 -4.47 16.26
C SER A 11 -9.02 -5.38 15.73
N ILE A 12 -7.94 -4.77 15.23
CA ILE A 12 -6.70 -5.47 14.86
C ILE A 12 -5.95 -5.79 16.15
N LEU A 13 -5.49 -7.02 16.29
CA LEU A 13 -4.63 -7.40 17.40
C LEU A 13 -3.15 -7.14 17.00
N PRO A 14 -2.29 -6.64 17.90
CA PRO A 14 -0.90 -6.32 17.56
C PRO A 14 -0.12 -7.47 16.91
N TYR A 15 -0.42 -8.73 17.27
CA TYR A 15 0.22 -9.91 16.68
C TYR A 15 -0.15 -10.12 15.21
N GLU A 16 -1.31 -9.64 14.76
CA GLU A 16 -1.78 -9.83 13.37
C GLU A 16 -0.94 -9.00 12.41
N ARG A 17 -0.63 -7.74 12.76
CA ARG A 17 0.26 -6.89 11.96
C ARG A 17 1.67 -7.48 11.87
N LYS A 18 2.19 -8.04 12.97
CA LYS A 18 3.49 -8.74 12.98
C LYS A 18 3.47 -9.99 12.08
N ARG A 19 2.37 -10.74 12.10
CA ARG A 19 2.17 -11.91 11.23
C ARG A 19 2.08 -11.49 9.75
N ALA A 20 1.31 -10.46 9.43
CA ALA A 20 1.20 -9.91 8.09
C ALA A 20 2.57 -9.45 7.57
N LEU A 21 3.34 -8.72 8.39
CA LEU A 21 4.71 -8.31 8.07
C LEU A 21 5.59 -9.53 7.72
N ASN A 22 5.56 -10.61 8.52
CA ASN A 22 6.35 -11.81 8.24
C ASN A 22 6.00 -12.52 6.92
N ILE A 23 4.73 -12.45 6.49
CA ILE A 23 4.28 -13.00 5.19
C ILE A 23 4.72 -12.04 4.08
N LEU A 24 4.52 -10.74 4.26
CA LEU A 24 4.87 -9.70 3.31
C LEU A 24 6.37 -9.67 3.00
N THR A 25 7.25 -9.81 3.99
CA THR A 25 8.69 -9.80 3.74
C THR A 25 9.15 -10.97 2.86
N LYS A 26 8.37 -12.05 2.78
CA LYS A 26 8.67 -13.22 1.96
C LYS A 26 8.00 -13.20 0.59
N PHE A 27 6.78 -12.66 0.51
CA PHE A 27 5.90 -12.81 -0.66
C PHE A 27 5.36 -11.49 -1.21
N GLY A 28 5.69 -10.35 -0.61
CA GLY A 28 5.29 -9.03 -1.10
C GLY A 28 5.91 -8.74 -2.47
N HIS A 29 5.07 -8.35 -3.43
CA HIS A 29 5.46 -8.23 -4.83
C HIS A 29 4.78 -7.07 -5.57
N SER A 30 4.15 -6.13 -4.85
CA SER A 30 3.49 -4.96 -5.42
C SER A 30 3.89 -3.68 -4.69
N SER A 31 3.76 -2.53 -5.36
CA SER A 31 3.97 -1.21 -4.75
C SER A 31 3.00 -0.92 -3.60
N LEU A 32 1.86 -1.59 -3.57
CA LEU A 32 0.86 -1.50 -2.51
C LEU A 32 1.19 -2.36 -1.27
N ALA A 33 2.14 -3.29 -1.37
CA ALA A 33 2.35 -4.30 -0.34
C ALA A 33 2.56 -3.67 1.05
N TYR A 34 3.50 -2.73 1.20
CA TYR A 34 3.76 -2.10 2.50
C TYR A 34 2.58 -1.25 3.01
N LEU A 35 1.73 -0.73 2.13
CA LEU A 35 0.52 0.01 2.54
C LEU A 35 -0.48 -0.90 3.26
N THR A 36 -0.48 -2.21 2.97
CA THR A 36 -1.27 -3.22 3.70
C THR A 36 -0.93 -3.28 5.19
N LEU A 37 0.24 -2.77 5.59
CA LEU A 37 0.68 -2.71 6.98
C LEU A 37 0.25 -1.44 7.70
N LEU A 38 -0.38 -0.46 7.05
CA LEU A 38 -0.88 0.73 7.74
C LEU A 38 -2.07 0.38 8.67
N PRO A 39 -2.26 1.10 9.79
CA PRO A 39 -3.17 0.70 10.86
C PRO A 39 -4.66 0.92 10.56
N ASP A 40 -5.01 1.32 9.34
CA ASP A 40 -6.37 1.59 8.88
C ASP A 40 -7.05 0.39 8.19
N LYS A 41 -6.41 -0.79 8.23
CA LYS A 41 -6.90 -2.01 7.55
C LYS A 41 -6.89 -3.22 8.49
N PHE A 42 -7.91 -4.05 8.35
CA PHE A 42 -8.02 -5.35 8.97
C PHE A 42 -7.32 -6.41 8.13
N TYR A 43 -6.99 -7.54 8.75
CA TYR A 43 -6.40 -8.69 8.08
C TYR A 43 -7.38 -9.85 8.00
N PHE A 44 -7.46 -10.47 6.83
CA PHE A 44 -8.04 -11.78 6.65
C PHE A 44 -6.91 -12.75 6.32
N PHE A 45 -6.66 -13.73 7.18
CA PHE A 45 -5.64 -14.76 6.95
C PHE A 45 -6.29 -15.98 6.32
N SER A 46 -5.60 -16.64 5.39
CA SER A 46 -6.05 -17.92 4.87
C SER A 46 -6.12 -18.97 5.99
N ASN A 47 -6.93 -20.01 5.80
CA ASN A 47 -6.99 -21.13 6.74
C ASN A 47 -5.63 -21.84 6.89
N SER A 48 -4.83 -21.92 5.82
CA SER A 48 -3.45 -22.42 5.88
C SER A 48 -2.53 -21.51 6.69
N GLY A 49 -2.92 -20.25 6.83
CA GLY A 49 -2.23 -19.24 7.58
C GLY A 49 -0.99 -18.67 6.92
N ARG A 50 -0.72 -19.06 5.65
CA ARG A 50 0.45 -18.66 4.87
C ARG A 50 0.24 -17.36 4.08
N SER A 51 -1.02 -16.93 3.95
CA SER A 51 -1.38 -15.74 3.17
C SER A 51 -2.31 -14.82 3.94
N TYR A 52 -2.38 -13.57 3.53
CA TYR A 52 -3.36 -12.61 4.05
C TYR A 52 -3.88 -11.65 2.98
N ALA A 53 -5.07 -11.10 3.20
CA ALA A 53 -5.60 -9.93 2.52
C ALA A 53 -5.80 -8.81 3.54
N ALA A 54 -5.35 -7.59 3.22
CA ALA A 54 -5.63 -6.41 4.02
C ALA A 54 -6.83 -5.67 3.44
N TYR A 55 -7.84 -5.39 4.27
CA TYR A 55 -9.10 -4.83 3.80
C TYR A 55 -9.69 -3.84 4.79
N THR A 56 -10.63 -3.03 4.31
CA THR A 56 -11.51 -2.21 5.15
C THR A 56 -12.97 -2.56 4.88
N LEU A 57 -13.86 -2.20 5.79
CA LEU A 57 -15.30 -2.42 5.64
C LEU A 57 -16.01 -1.06 5.63
N VAL A 58 -16.67 -0.74 4.51
CA VAL A 58 -17.47 0.48 4.34
C VAL A 58 -18.91 0.06 4.07
N GLY A 59 -19.81 0.31 5.03
CA GLY A 59 -21.17 -0.22 4.97
C GLY A 59 -21.16 -1.74 4.96
N ASN A 60 -21.66 -2.35 3.89
CA ASN A 60 -21.61 -3.80 3.65
C ASN A 60 -20.59 -4.18 2.56
N VAL A 61 -19.60 -3.34 2.26
CA VAL A 61 -18.59 -3.63 1.24
C VAL A 61 -17.22 -3.79 1.89
N ALA A 62 -16.67 -4.99 1.79
CA ALA A 62 -15.31 -5.31 2.24
C ALA A 62 -14.34 -5.11 1.06
N ILE A 63 -13.50 -4.07 1.18
CA ILE A 63 -12.59 -3.63 0.11
C ILE A 63 -11.16 -4.04 0.47
N VAL A 64 -10.61 -4.99 -0.26
CA VAL A 64 -9.22 -5.46 -0.17
C VAL A 64 -8.31 -4.50 -0.94
N LEU A 65 -7.17 -4.13 -0.35
CA LEU A 65 -6.13 -3.34 -1.01
C LEU A 65 -5.16 -4.28 -1.73
N GLY A 66 -5.17 -4.22 -3.06
CA GLY A 66 -4.36 -5.06 -3.93
C GLY A 66 -4.80 -6.52 -3.94
N ASP A 67 -3.87 -7.38 -4.35
CA ASP A 67 -4.01 -8.83 -4.26
C ASP A 67 -3.66 -9.35 -2.86
N PRO A 68 -4.18 -10.53 -2.47
CA PRO A 68 -3.68 -11.22 -1.28
C PRO A 68 -2.16 -11.49 -1.39
N ILE A 69 -1.48 -11.45 -0.25
CA ILE A 69 -0.03 -11.62 -0.15
C ILE A 69 0.26 -12.98 0.50
N GLY A 70 1.02 -13.82 -0.20
CA GLY A 70 1.42 -15.15 0.24
C GLY A 70 1.89 -16.03 -0.93
N PRO A 71 2.10 -17.34 -0.70
CA PRO A 71 2.46 -18.29 -1.74
C PRO A 71 1.42 -18.36 -2.86
N LYS A 72 1.87 -18.47 -4.13
CA LYS A 72 0.99 -18.49 -5.31
C LYS A 72 -0.10 -19.58 -5.26
N ASP A 73 0.23 -20.74 -4.68
CA ASP A 73 -0.68 -21.88 -4.51
C ASP A 73 -1.80 -21.66 -3.46
N ASP A 74 -1.70 -20.58 -2.68
CA ASP A 74 -2.61 -20.26 -1.58
C ASP A 74 -3.53 -19.06 -1.90
N ILE A 75 -3.17 -18.24 -2.90
CA ILE A 75 -3.90 -17.01 -3.24
C ILE A 75 -5.35 -17.30 -3.65
N SER A 76 -5.59 -18.22 -4.59
CA SER A 76 -6.94 -18.57 -5.04
C SER A 76 -7.83 -19.08 -3.89
N LYS A 77 -7.25 -19.88 -2.98
CA LYS A 77 -7.95 -20.37 -1.79
C LYS A 77 -8.35 -19.22 -0.88
N LEU A 78 -7.43 -18.28 -0.60
CA LEU A 78 -7.72 -17.12 0.23
C LEU A 78 -8.82 -16.24 -0.38
N VAL A 79 -8.76 -15.95 -1.69
CA VAL A 79 -9.81 -15.15 -2.37
C VAL A 79 -11.17 -15.81 -2.20
N ASN A 80 -11.26 -17.13 -2.36
CA ASN A 80 -12.51 -17.87 -2.17
C ASN A 80 -12.96 -17.86 -0.70
N GLU A 81 -12.06 -18.12 0.25
CA GLU A 81 -12.35 -18.07 1.70
C GLU A 81 -12.85 -16.69 2.14
N PHE A 82 -12.24 -15.62 1.61
CA PHE A 82 -12.65 -14.25 1.88
C PHE A 82 -14.03 -13.95 1.29
N LYS A 83 -14.29 -14.38 0.04
CA LYS A 83 -15.60 -14.26 -0.61
C LYS A 83 -16.69 -14.97 0.21
N GLU A 84 -16.48 -16.21 0.60
CA GLU A 84 -17.42 -16.97 1.43
C GLU A 84 -17.65 -16.32 2.80
N THR A 85 -16.61 -15.74 3.40
CA THR A 85 -16.73 -14.99 4.65
C THR A 85 -17.57 -13.73 4.48
N CYS A 86 -17.39 -12.99 3.38
CA CYS A 86 -18.20 -11.83 3.05
C CYS A 86 -19.67 -12.23 2.84
N LEU A 87 -19.93 -13.28 2.05
CA LEU A 87 -21.29 -13.78 1.80
C LEU A 87 -22.01 -14.19 3.10
N LYS A 88 -21.30 -14.85 4.04
CA LYS A 88 -21.87 -15.21 5.35
C LYS A 88 -22.26 -14.01 6.22
N ASN A 89 -21.63 -12.85 5.99
CA ASN A 89 -21.90 -11.60 6.70
C ASN A 89 -22.80 -10.64 5.89
N ASP A 90 -23.39 -11.10 4.78
CA ASP A 90 -24.17 -10.26 3.85
C ASP A 90 -23.36 -9.06 3.31
N TRP A 91 -22.06 -9.27 3.09
CA TRP A 91 -21.14 -8.29 2.52
C TRP A 91 -20.78 -8.57 1.06
N HIS A 92 -20.48 -7.52 0.32
CA HIS A 92 -19.84 -7.58 -0.99
C HIS A 92 -18.33 -7.54 -0.83
N SER A 93 -17.61 -8.47 -1.47
CA SER A 93 -16.16 -8.44 -1.57
C SER A 93 -15.71 -7.67 -2.81
N VAL A 94 -14.73 -6.77 -2.64
CA VAL A 94 -14.10 -6.00 -3.71
C VAL A 94 -12.60 -6.08 -3.54
N PHE A 95 -11.86 -6.26 -4.63
CA PHE A 95 -10.41 -6.20 -4.67
C PHE A 95 -9.99 -5.00 -5.50
N TYR A 96 -9.28 -4.06 -4.88
CA TYR A 96 -8.95 -2.76 -5.45
C TYR A 96 -7.49 -2.69 -5.88
N GLN A 97 -7.20 -2.30 -7.12
CA GLN A 97 -5.85 -2.26 -7.71
C GLN A 97 -5.14 -3.63 -7.73
N VAL A 98 -5.85 -4.65 -8.22
CA VAL A 98 -5.28 -5.99 -8.46
C VAL A 98 -4.37 -6.00 -9.69
N LEU A 99 -3.36 -6.87 -9.68
CA LEU A 99 -2.44 -7.03 -10.79
C LEU A 99 -3.05 -7.89 -11.92
N PRO A 100 -2.68 -7.65 -13.19
CA PRO A 100 -3.17 -8.42 -14.33
C PRO A 100 -2.96 -9.93 -14.21
N GLU A 101 -1.86 -10.35 -13.58
CA GLU A 101 -1.50 -11.77 -13.43
C GLU A 101 -2.47 -12.59 -12.56
N TYR A 102 -3.27 -11.92 -11.71
CA TYR A 102 -4.27 -12.59 -10.87
C TYR A 102 -5.70 -12.52 -11.44
N LEU A 103 -5.92 -11.84 -12.58
CA LEU A 103 -7.26 -11.65 -13.14
C LEU A 103 -7.99 -12.97 -13.44
N THR A 104 -7.28 -14.01 -13.87
CA THR A 104 -7.87 -15.33 -14.10
C THR A 104 -8.45 -15.92 -12.80
N ILE A 105 -7.75 -15.78 -11.67
CA ILE A 105 -8.24 -16.26 -10.36
C ILE A 105 -9.55 -15.57 -10.00
N TYR A 106 -9.61 -14.25 -10.16
CA TYR A 106 -10.83 -13.48 -9.85
C TYR A 106 -11.99 -13.88 -10.78
N HIS A 107 -11.72 -14.02 -12.09
CA HIS A 107 -12.73 -14.44 -13.05
C HIS A 107 -13.29 -15.83 -12.74
N ASP A 108 -12.43 -16.81 -12.46
CA ASP A 108 -12.82 -18.18 -12.13
C ASP A 108 -13.65 -18.25 -10.84
N LEU A 109 -13.44 -17.31 -9.92
CA LEU A 109 -14.22 -17.14 -8.70
C LEU A 109 -15.46 -16.25 -8.88
N GLY A 110 -15.80 -15.86 -10.11
CA GLY A 110 -17.02 -15.14 -10.47
C GLY A 110 -16.98 -13.63 -10.25
N PHE A 111 -15.78 -13.04 -10.07
CA PHE A 111 -15.63 -11.59 -10.02
C PHE A 111 -15.60 -10.99 -11.43
N LYS A 112 -16.02 -9.72 -11.52
CA LYS A 112 -15.83 -8.89 -12.72
C LYS A 112 -14.71 -7.90 -12.46
N SER A 113 -13.91 -7.60 -13.48
CA SER A 113 -12.82 -6.62 -13.41
C SER A 113 -13.12 -5.40 -14.28
N ILE A 114 -12.62 -4.24 -13.83
CA ILE A 114 -12.67 -2.97 -14.56
C ILE A 114 -11.26 -2.38 -14.49
N LYS A 115 -10.70 -1.98 -15.64
CA LYS A 115 -9.41 -1.28 -15.69
C LYS A 115 -9.57 0.12 -15.11
N ILE A 116 -8.86 0.43 -14.04
CA ILE A 116 -8.91 1.73 -13.36
C ILE A 116 -7.67 2.60 -13.61
N GLY A 117 -6.59 2.03 -14.14
CA GLY A 117 -5.34 2.76 -14.39
C GLY A 117 -4.19 1.86 -14.83
N GLU A 118 -3.02 2.46 -14.91
CA GLU A 118 -1.74 1.83 -15.21
C GLU A 118 -0.67 2.37 -14.24
N GLU A 119 0.29 1.52 -13.88
CA GLU A 119 1.43 1.91 -13.05
C GLU A 119 2.67 2.09 -13.92
N ALA A 120 3.41 3.17 -13.72
CA ALA A 120 4.66 3.42 -14.42
C ALA A 120 5.82 2.65 -13.74
N ILE A 121 6.15 1.48 -14.29
CA ILE A 121 7.27 0.65 -13.80
C ILE A 121 8.55 0.98 -14.57
N ILE A 122 9.63 1.29 -13.84
CA ILE A 122 10.95 1.60 -14.41
C ILE A 122 11.90 0.42 -14.18
N ASP A 123 12.38 -0.17 -15.28
CA ASP A 123 13.48 -1.14 -15.25
C ASP A 123 14.79 -0.42 -14.93
N LEU A 124 15.29 -0.62 -13.72
CA LEU A 124 16.51 0.05 -13.21
C LEU A 124 17.78 -0.46 -13.90
N GLU A 125 17.82 -1.71 -14.38
CA GLU A 125 18.98 -2.25 -15.09
C GLU A 125 19.14 -1.59 -16.46
N LYS A 126 18.02 -1.24 -17.09
CA LYS A 126 18.00 -0.52 -18.38
C LYS A 126 17.94 1.01 -18.22
N PHE A 127 17.88 1.51 -16.99
CA PHE A 127 17.77 2.94 -16.73
C PHE A 127 19.15 3.62 -16.82
N SER A 128 19.32 4.54 -17.76
CA SER A 128 20.48 5.45 -17.82
C SER A 128 20.07 6.93 -17.94
N MET A 129 20.77 7.83 -17.25
CA MET A 129 20.60 9.28 -17.40
C MET A 129 21.31 9.85 -18.63
N GLU A 130 22.04 9.02 -19.37
CA GLU A 130 22.77 9.38 -20.57
C GLU A 130 21.85 9.43 -21.81
N GLY A 131 22.40 9.94 -22.90
CA GLY A 131 21.67 10.07 -24.16
C GLY A 131 20.66 11.22 -24.22
N GLY A 132 19.98 11.30 -25.37
CA GLY A 132 19.06 12.39 -25.71
C GLY A 132 17.67 12.27 -25.07
N GLN A 133 17.15 11.05 -24.92
CA GLN A 133 15.77 10.81 -24.47
C GLN A 133 15.46 11.41 -23.09
N ARG A 134 16.46 11.49 -22.19
CA ARG A 134 16.30 11.99 -20.81
C ARG A 134 17.01 13.33 -20.57
N LYS A 135 17.34 14.05 -21.65
CA LYS A 135 17.99 15.37 -21.58
C LYS A 135 17.23 16.34 -20.67
N GLY A 136 15.89 16.35 -20.72
CA GLY A 136 15.06 17.23 -19.88
C GLY A 136 15.18 16.93 -18.37
N ILE A 137 15.17 15.65 -17.98
CA ILE A 137 15.35 15.25 -16.57
C ILE A 137 16.75 15.66 -16.10
N ARG A 138 17.79 15.33 -16.89
CA ARG A 138 19.18 15.68 -16.57
C ARG A 138 19.40 17.19 -16.43
N GLN A 139 18.79 17.99 -17.31
CA GLN A 139 18.85 19.45 -17.20
C GLN A 139 18.16 19.97 -15.94
N SER A 140 17.02 19.39 -15.56
CA SER A 140 16.28 19.77 -14.35
C SER A 140 17.09 19.45 -13.09
N VAL A 141 17.69 18.26 -13.02
CA VAL A 141 18.59 17.86 -11.92
C VAL A 141 19.79 18.80 -11.86
N ASN A 142 20.50 19.02 -12.97
CA ASN A 142 21.67 19.91 -13.01
C ASN A 142 21.32 21.35 -12.59
N ARG A 143 20.14 21.85 -12.96
CA ARG A 143 19.67 23.18 -12.57
C ARG A 143 19.45 23.26 -11.06
N LEU A 144 18.84 22.26 -10.44
CA LEU A 144 18.62 22.22 -8.99
C LEU A 144 19.96 22.08 -8.25
N SER A 145 20.86 21.21 -8.71
CA SER A 145 22.20 21.08 -8.11
C SER A 145 23.01 22.37 -8.17
N ARG A 146 22.95 23.14 -9.27
CA ARG A 146 23.60 24.46 -9.38
C ARG A 146 23.01 25.50 -8.43
N LYS A 147 21.75 25.34 -8.02
CA LYS A 147 21.10 26.18 -7.00
C LYS A 147 21.43 25.72 -5.56
N GLY A 148 22.27 24.70 -5.39
CA GLY A 148 22.69 24.21 -4.08
C GLY A 148 21.81 23.09 -3.51
N PHE A 149 20.77 22.63 -4.20
CA PHE A 149 19.94 21.54 -3.71
C PHE A 149 20.69 20.19 -3.74
N LYS A 150 20.58 19.44 -2.64
CA LYS A 150 21.16 18.11 -2.49
C LYS A 150 20.12 17.11 -1.98
N THR A 151 20.28 15.86 -2.40
CA THR A 151 19.51 14.73 -1.89
C THR A 151 20.21 14.15 -0.67
N LYS A 152 19.47 13.92 0.42
CA LYS A 152 19.93 13.24 1.62
C LYS A 152 19.07 12.00 1.87
N ILE A 153 19.72 10.86 2.07
CA ILE A 153 19.07 9.63 2.53
C ILE A 153 19.31 9.53 4.03
N THR A 154 18.24 9.38 4.80
CA THR A 154 18.30 9.21 6.26
C THR A 154 17.69 7.86 6.61
N GLU A 155 18.51 6.97 7.17
CA GLU A 155 18.08 5.66 7.62
C GLU A 155 17.38 5.74 8.99
N PRO A 156 16.44 4.83 9.28
CA PRO A 156 15.79 4.78 10.58
C PRO A 156 16.77 4.35 11.70
N PRO A 157 16.52 4.75 12.97
CA PRO A 157 15.38 5.54 13.40
C PRO A 157 15.57 7.04 13.12
N LEU A 158 14.51 7.70 12.64
CA LEU A 158 14.53 9.15 12.45
C LEU A 158 14.48 9.87 13.80
N ASP A 159 15.27 10.93 13.94
CA ASP A 159 15.23 11.80 15.12
C ASP A 159 14.00 12.74 15.09
N ASP A 160 13.65 13.29 16.26
CA ASP A 160 12.46 14.11 16.41
C ASP A 160 12.56 15.44 15.65
N LEU A 161 13.78 15.94 15.41
CA LEU A 161 14.02 17.14 14.59
C LEU A 161 13.66 16.88 13.12
N THR A 162 14.12 15.76 12.57
CA THR A 162 13.82 15.32 11.20
C THR A 162 12.32 15.11 11.04
N LEU A 163 11.67 14.44 12.00
CA LEU A 163 10.22 14.24 11.97
C LEU A 163 9.46 15.58 12.00
N LYS A 164 9.92 16.55 12.80
CA LYS A 164 9.34 17.90 12.83
C LYS A 164 9.47 18.61 11.48
N GLN A 165 10.65 18.58 10.86
CA GLN A 165 10.88 19.18 9.54
C GLN A 165 10.01 18.53 8.45
N LEU A 166 9.89 17.20 8.46
CA LEU A 166 9.00 16.49 7.54
C LEU A 166 7.53 16.89 7.75
N LYS A 167 7.12 17.12 9.01
CA LYS A 167 5.76 17.56 9.34
C LYS A 167 5.47 18.96 8.78
N GLU A 168 6.40 19.89 8.94
CA GLU A 168 6.29 21.25 8.40
C GLU A 168 6.07 21.23 6.87
N VAL A 169 6.89 20.45 6.14
CA VAL A 169 6.74 20.29 4.69
C VAL A 169 5.41 19.63 4.32
N SER A 170 5.00 18.61 5.06
CA SER A 170 3.73 17.90 4.84
C SER A 170 2.52 18.82 5.02
N ASP A 171 2.53 19.65 6.07
CA ASP A 171 1.44 20.57 6.39
C ASP A 171 1.34 21.71 5.38
N GLU A 172 2.48 22.28 4.99
CA GLU A 172 2.53 23.31 3.94
C GLU A 172 2.00 22.75 2.61
N TRP A 173 2.40 21.53 2.24
CA TRP A 173 1.92 20.89 1.03
C TRP A 173 0.39 20.67 1.05
N LEU A 174 -0.17 20.15 2.15
CA LEU A 174 -1.61 19.95 2.29
C LEU A 174 -2.39 21.27 2.21
N HIS A 175 -1.86 22.33 2.83
CA HIS A 175 -2.45 23.66 2.77
C HIS A 175 -2.48 24.20 1.33
N LEU A 176 -1.38 24.09 0.59
CA LEU A 176 -1.28 24.51 -0.81
C LEU A 176 -2.21 23.71 -1.74
N GLN A 177 -2.43 22.42 -1.45
CA GLN A 177 -3.36 21.60 -2.23
C GLN A 177 -4.83 21.78 -1.81
N HIS A 178 -5.12 22.60 -0.81
CA HIS A 178 -6.45 22.71 -0.17
C HIS A 178 -7.05 21.33 0.19
N GLY A 179 -6.19 20.41 0.63
CA GLY A 179 -6.51 19.01 0.82
C GLY A 179 -6.40 18.56 2.28
N SER A 180 -6.93 17.37 2.54
CA SER A 180 -6.68 16.63 3.78
C SER A 180 -5.98 15.31 3.47
N GLU A 181 -5.37 14.72 4.49
CA GLU A 181 -4.79 13.38 4.39
C GLU A 181 -5.81 12.37 3.84
N LYS A 182 -5.33 11.54 2.92
CA LYS A 182 -6.07 10.40 2.38
C LYS A 182 -5.57 9.13 3.05
N ARG A 183 -6.36 8.05 2.95
CA ARG A 183 -6.07 6.78 3.61
C ARG A 183 -6.33 5.60 2.66
N PHE A 184 -6.28 4.40 3.20
CA PHE A 184 -6.50 3.12 2.53
C PHE A 184 -5.39 2.75 1.56
N SER A 185 -5.41 3.29 0.34
CA SER A 185 -4.43 3.03 -0.72
C SER A 185 -3.32 4.07 -0.80
N LEU A 186 -3.29 5.01 0.15
CA LEU A 186 -2.26 6.04 0.28
C LEU A 186 -1.79 6.09 1.73
N GLY A 187 -0.49 6.38 1.90
CA GLY A 187 0.06 6.76 3.20
C GLY A 187 -0.35 8.18 3.59
N TRP A 188 -0.21 8.49 4.87
CA TRP A 188 -0.40 9.81 5.46
C TRP A 188 0.75 10.09 6.42
N PHE A 189 0.90 11.34 6.86
CA PHE A 189 1.91 11.66 7.86
C PHE A 189 1.57 11.00 9.20
N ASP A 190 2.33 9.97 9.56
CA ASP A 190 2.28 9.30 10.86
C ASP A 190 3.69 9.21 11.43
N ALA A 191 3.95 9.95 12.50
CA ALA A 191 5.29 10.06 13.06
C ALA A 191 5.83 8.71 13.58
N GLN A 192 4.97 7.83 14.10
CA GLN A 192 5.39 6.52 14.63
C GLN A 192 5.77 5.57 13.49
N TYR A 193 5.03 5.60 12.38
CA TYR A 193 5.36 4.87 11.17
C TYR A 193 6.65 5.40 10.54
N LEU A 194 6.72 6.72 10.27
CA LEU A 194 7.84 7.35 9.58
C LEU A 194 9.16 7.21 10.36
N LYS A 195 9.11 7.19 11.70
CA LYS A 195 10.30 6.98 12.54
C LYS A 195 11.08 5.72 12.17
N ASN A 196 10.42 4.71 11.59
CA ASN A 196 11.00 3.43 11.22
C ASN A 196 11.17 3.25 9.70
N CYS A 197 11.11 4.35 8.93
CA CYS A 197 11.27 4.33 7.47
C CYS A 197 12.55 5.06 7.05
N THR A 198 13.18 4.57 5.99
CA THR A 198 14.20 5.34 5.26
C THR A 198 13.51 6.50 4.55
N VAL A 199 14.04 7.71 4.72
CA VAL A 199 13.52 8.93 4.08
C VAL A 199 14.57 9.50 3.13
N ILE A 200 14.11 9.81 1.92
CA ILE A 200 14.88 10.56 0.93
C ILE A 200 14.33 11.99 0.92
N ALA A 201 15.14 12.95 1.34
CA ALA A 201 14.78 14.36 1.38
C ALA A 201 15.66 15.17 0.43
N VAL A 202 15.14 16.32 -0.02
CA VAL A 202 15.89 17.33 -0.77
C VAL A 202 15.96 18.59 0.08
N SER A 203 17.16 19.11 0.30
CA SER A 203 17.38 20.35 1.04
C SER A 203 18.38 21.23 0.30
N GLU A 204 18.34 22.53 0.55
CA GLU A 204 19.44 23.43 0.21
C GLU A 204 20.66 23.06 1.08
N ALA A 205 21.85 23.13 0.49
CA ALA A 205 23.12 22.80 1.13
C ALA A 205 23.58 23.88 2.12
#